data_AF-T1BD99-F1
#
_entry.id   AF-T1BD99-F1
#
_cell.length_a   1.000
_cell.length_b   1.000
_cell.length_c   1.000
_cell.angle_alpha   90.00
_cell.angle_beta   90.00
_cell.angle_gamma   90.00
#
_symmetry.space_group_name_H-M   'P 1'
#
loop_
_entity.id
_entity.type
_entity.pdbx_description
1 polymer ?
#
loop_
_entity_poly.entity_id
_entity_poly.type
_entity_poly.pdbx_seq_one_letter_code
_entity_poly.pdbx_strand_id
1 'polypeptide(L)'
;MQLFSRGEFERAVEKHKAERHAKGFTCWGQFVSMLFCQVAQLKSLREVCMGLAGCESPLKHLGFSETPKRSTLAYANAQRPWELYRTVFCQLLGKCQAEVAARGGRK
;
A
#
# COMPACT_ATOMS: atom_id res chain seq x y z
N MET A 1 8.03 11.45 -0.86
CA MET A 1 7.36 10.14 -1.08
C MET A 1 7.79 9.55 -2.43
N GLN A 2 9.07 9.20 -2.62
CA GLN A 2 9.64 8.90 -3.96
C GLN A 2 9.82 7.40 -4.29
N LEU A 3 9.50 6.47 -3.38
CA LEU A 3 9.65 5.03 -3.62
C LEU A 3 8.45 4.42 -4.37
N PHE A 4 7.23 4.80 -3.98
CA PHE A 4 5.99 4.33 -4.60
C PHE A 4 5.32 5.48 -5.37
N SER A 5 5.39 5.44 -6.70
CA SER A 5 4.71 6.44 -7.53
C SER A 5 3.22 6.14 -7.53
N ARG A 6 2.41 7.15 -7.23
CA ARG A 6 0.94 7.02 -7.21
C ARG A 6 0.40 6.60 -8.58
N GLY A 7 0.93 7.20 -9.65
CA GLY A 7 0.53 6.86 -11.02
C GLY A 7 0.97 5.45 -11.46
N GLU A 8 2.11 4.94 -11.00
CA GLU A 8 2.51 3.55 -11.26
C GLU A 8 1.59 2.55 -10.57
N PHE A 9 1.20 2.87 -9.33
CA PHE A 9 0.28 2.06 -8.55
C PHE A 9 -1.11 2.03 -9.20
N GLU A 10 -1.62 3.19 -9.63
CA GLU A 10 -2.92 3.29 -10.31
C GLU A 10 -2.96 2.50 -11.61
N ARG A 11 -1.90 2.57 -12.43
CA ARG A 11 -1.77 1.70 -13.62
C ARG A 11 -1.78 0.22 -13.28
N ALA A 12 -1.15 -0.18 -12.16
CA ALA A 12 -1.20 -1.56 -11.71
C ALA A 12 -2.60 -1.97 -11.24
N VAL A 13 -3.32 -1.08 -10.55
CA VAL A 13 -4.72 -1.28 -10.14
C VAL A 13 -5.62 -1.49 -11.35
N GLU A 14 -5.50 -0.65 -12.37
CA GLU A 14 -6.25 -0.76 -13.62
C GLU A 14 -5.96 -2.07 -14.34
N LYS A 15 -4.67 -2.42 -14.50
CA LYS A 15 -4.23 -3.67 -15.13
C LYS A 15 -4.87 -4.90 -14.49
N HIS A 16 -4.95 -4.93 -13.16
CA HIS A 16 -5.50 -6.06 -12.41
C HIS A 16 -7.00 -5.93 -12.11
N LYS A 17 -7.65 -4.84 -12.56
CA LYS A 17 -9.05 -4.52 -12.25
C LYS A 17 -9.36 -4.58 -10.75
N ALA A 18 -8.38 -4.22 -9.91
CA ALA A 18 -8.40 -4.46 -8.47
C ALA A 18 -9.40 -3.58 -7.70
N GLU A 19 -9.93 -2.52 -8.33
CA GLU A 19 -10.97 -1.64 -7.77
C GLU A 19 -12.37 -1.85 -8.34
N ARG A 20 -12.60 -2.86 -9.19
CA ARG A 20 -13.90 -3.06 -9.87
C ARG A 20 -15.12 -3.15 -8.93
N HIS A 21 -14.91 -3.59 -7.69
CA HIS A 21 -15.95 -3.70 -6.66
C HIS A 21 -15.68 -2.84 -5.42
N ALA A 22 -14.69 -1.94 -5.48
CA ALA A 22 -14.35 -1.09 -4.35
C ALA A 22 -15.44 -0.04 -4.13
N LYS A 23 -15.96 0.05 -2.90
CA LYS A 23 -16.89 1.11 -2.47
C LYS A 23 -16.25 1.91 -1.36
N GLY A 24 -15.79 3.13 -1.67
CA GLY A 24 -15.23 4.09 -0.71
C GLY A 24 -13.81 3.79 -0.20
N PHE A 25 -13.44 2.51 -0.02
CA PHE A 25 -12.07 2.13 0.38
C PHE A 25 -11.25 1.70 -0.84
N THR A 26 -10.20 2.45 -1.14
CA THR A 26 -9.36 2.29 -2.35
C THR A 26 -8.24 1.26 -2.18
N CYS A 27 -7.76 0.70 -3.30
CA CYS A 27 -6.54 -0.13 -3.43
C CYS A 27 -5.36 0.51 -2.69
N TRP A 28 -5.20 1.82 -2.89
CA TRP A 28 -4.19 2.58 -2.19
C TRP A 28 -4.40 2.60 -0.68
N GLY A 29 -5.63 2.80 -0.22
CA GLY A 29 -5.98 2.80 1.20
C GLY A 29 -5.52 1.52 1.91
N GLN A 30 -5.86 0.32 1.39
CA GLN A 30 -5.36 -0.91 2.01
C GLN A 30 -3.86 -1.11 1.79
N PHE A 31 -3.29 -0.69 0.65
CA PHE A 31 -1.83 -0.77 0.48
C PHE A 31 -1.11 -0.01 1.61
N VAL A 32 -1.52 1.22 1.90
CA VAL A 32 -0.96 2.01 3.01
C VAL A 32 -1.24 1.35 4.36
N SER A 33 -2.46 0.84 4.61
CA SER A 33 -2.77 0.13 5.86
C SER A 33 -1.90 -1.10 6.08
N MET A 34 -1.67 -1.89 5.03
CA MET A 34 -0.86 -3.10 5.11
C MET A 34 0.63 -2.78 5.18
N LEU A 35 1.11 -1.73 4.50
CA LEU A 35 2.49 -1.25 4.63
C LEU A 35 2.76 -0.76 6.06
N PHE A 36 1.83 0.00 6.64
CA PHE A 36 1.91 0.43 8.04
C PHE A 36 1.96 -0.77 8.98
N CYS A 37 1.11 -1.78 8.77
CA CYS A 37 1.14 -3.03 9.53
C CYS A 37 2.53 -3.67 9.55
N GLN A 38 3.19 -3.77 8.38
CA GLN A 38 4.53 -4.36 8.27
C GLN A 38 5.60 -3.52 8.99
N VAL A 39 5.57 -2.19 8.82
CA VAL A 39 6.57 -1.31 9.44
C VAL A 39 6.39 -1.24 10.96
N ALA A 40 5.15 -1.17 11.44
CA ALA A 40 4.83 -1.12 12.86
C ALA A 40 4.79 -2.52 13.53
N GLN A 41 5.12 -3.59 12.79
CA GLN A 41 5.16 -4.97 13.29
C GLN A 41 3.85 -5.41 13.99
N LEU A 42 2.72 -4.94 13.46
CA LEU A 42 1.40 -5.24 14.03
C LEU A 42 0.96 -6.64 13.61
N LYS A 43 0.30 -7.36 14.51
CA LYS A 43 -0.01 -8.79 14.33
C LYS A 43 -1.49 -9.05 14.09
N SER A 44 -2.34 -8.03 14.19
CA SER A 44 -3.78 -8.17 13.99
C SER A 44 -4.42 -6.98 13.28
N LEU A 45 -5.52 -7.22 12.56
CA LEU A 45 -6.30 -6.15 11.93
C LEU A 45 -6.84 -5.13 12.95
N ARG A 46 -7.07 -5.55 14.21
CA ARG A 46 -7.48 -4.64 15.27
C ARG A 46 -6.36 -3.66 15.60
N GLU A 47 -5.15 -4.17 15.83
CA GLU A 47 -3.97 -3.34 16.06
C GLU A 47 -3.71 -2.40 14.90
N VAL A 48 -3.87 -2.86 13.65
CA VAL A 48 -3.73 -2.00 12.46
C VAL A 48 -4.73 -0.85 12.50
N CYS A 49 -6.01 -1.11 12.69
CA CYS A 49 -7.02 -0.04 12.77
C CYS A 49 -6.76 0.92 13.94
N MET A 50 -6.38 0.42 15.12
CA MET A 50 -6.08 1.27 16.28
C MET A 50 -4.81 2.10 16.06
N GLY A 51 -3.76 1.51 15.51
CA GLY A 51 -2.52 2.22 15.20
C GLY A 51 -2.70 3.29 14.14
N LEU A 52 -3.52 3.03 13.11
CA LEU A 52 -3.88 4.03 12.10
C LEU A 52 -4.71 5.17 12.70
N ALA A 53 -5.65 4.88 13.61
CA ALA A 53 -6.41 5.91 14.33
C ALA A 53 -5.50 6.81 15.19
N GLY A 54 -4.43 6.26 15.76
CA GLY A 54 -3.42 7.03 16.49
C GLY A 54 -2.51 7.89 15.61
N CYS A 55 -2.55 7.71 14.29
CA CYS A 55 -1.66 8.38 13.32
C CYS A 55 -2.44 9.13 12.22
N GLU A 56 -3.68 9.55 12.47
CA GLU A 56 -4.55 10.12 11.43
C GLU A 56 -3.97 11.35 10.73
N SER A 57 -3.29 12.25 11.45
CA SER A 57 -2.75 13.48 10.87
C SER A 57 -1.66 13.21 9.82
N PRO A 58 -0.60 12.41 10.11
CA PRO A 58 0.36 11.96 9.09
C PRO A 58 -0.25 11.20 7.91
N LEU A 59 -1.29 10.39 8.16
CA LEU A 59 -1.90 9.54 7.14
C LEU A 59 -2.70 10.33 6.10
N LYS A 60 -3.29 11.47 6.47
CA LYS A 60 -3.96 12.35 5.50
C LYS A 60 -3.02 12.80 4.37
N HIS A 61 -1.76 13.07 4.69
CA HIS A 61 -0.74 13.43 3.69
C HIS A 61 -0.34 12.26 2.77
N LEU A 62 -0.68 11.03 3.15
CA LEU A 62 -0.48 9.81 2.37
C LEU A 62 -1.67 9.47 1.44
N GLY A 63 -2.65 10.36 1.32
CA GLY A 63 -3.88 10.11 0.56
C GLY A 63 -4.82 9.13 1.25
N PHE A 64 -4.74 9.07 2.58
CA PHE A 64 -5.61 8.29 3.45
C PHE A 64 -6.64 9.23 4.09
N SER A 65 -7.87 9.21 3.58
CA SER A 65 -8.90 10.14 4.01
C SER A 65 -9.41 9.86 5.41
N GLU A 66 -9.59 8.58 5.75
CA GLU A 66 -10.15 8.12 7.02
C GLU A 66 -9.61 6.74 7.41
N THR A 67 -9.57 6.48 8.72
CA THR A 67 -9.21 5.16 9.26
C THR A 67 -10.27 4.11 8.86
N PRO A 68 -9.88 3.01 8.18
CA PRO A 68 -10.81 1.99 7.74
C PRO A 68 -11.33 1.21 8.95
N LYS A 69 -12.62 0.92 8.93
CA LYS A 69 -13.20 -0.06 9.86
C LYS A 69 -12.53 -1.43 9.64
N ARG A 70 -12.41 -2.20 10.72
CA ARG A 70 -11.81 -3.55 10.70
C ARG A 70 -12.46 -4.47 9.64
N SER A 71 -13.79 -4.42 9.52
CA SER A 71 -14.53 -5.19 8.52
C SER A 71 -14.22 -4.76 7.09
N THR A 72 -14.08 -3.46 6.85
CA THR A 72 -13.70 -2.90 5.54
C THR A 72 -12.30 -3.35 5.13
N LEU A 73 -11.32 -3.28 6.05
CA LEU A 73 -9.96 -3.74 5.79
C LEU A 73 -9.90 -5.26 5.57
N ALA A 74 -10.62 -6.04 6.37
CA ALA A 74 -10.71 -7.49 6.20
C ALA A 74 -11.30 -7.88 4.84
N TYR A 75 -12.40 -7.22 4.44
CA TYR A 75 -13.03 -7.44 3.15
C TYR A 75 -12.09 -7.10 1.99
N ALA A 76 -11.39 -5.96 2.07
CA ALA A 76 -10.40 -5.59 1.07
C ALA A 76 -9.24 -6.60 0.98
N ASN A 77 -8.74 -7.09 2.11
CA ASN A 77 -7.73 -8.15 2.13
C ASN A 77 -8.20 -9.46 1.48
N ALA A 78 -9.48 -9.80 1.60
CA ALA A 78 -10.04 -11.01 1.02
C ALA A 78 -10.34 -10.88 -0.49
N GLN A 79 -10.71 -9.68 -0.95
CA GLN A 79 -11.26 -9.50 -2.30
C GLN A 79 -10.25 -8.96 -3.31
N ARG A 80 -9.22 -8.22 -2.86
CA ARG A 80 -8.30 -7.58 -3.81
C ARG A 80 -7.27 -8.59 -4.32
N PRO A 81 -7.04 -8.65 -5.65
CA PRO A 81 -6.14 -9.62 -6.25
C PRO A 81 -4.71 -9.40 -5.74
N TRP A 82 -4.07 -10.48 -5.27
CA TRP A 82 -2.71 -10.44 -4.76
C TRP A 82 -1.68 -10.07 -5.85
N GLU A 83 -2.03 -10.29 -7.11
CA GLU A 83 -1.26 -9.95 -8.31
C GLU A 83 -0.94 -8.45 -8.40
N LEU A 84 -1.83 -7.60 -7.86
CA LEU A 84 -1.58 -6.17 -7.69
C LEU A 84 -0.32 -5.95 -6.85
N TYR A 85 -0.29 -6.53 -5.64
CA TYR A 85 0.82 -6.37 -4.70
C TYR A 85 2.10 -7.01 -5.21
N ARG A 86 2.03 -8.14 -5.92
CA ARG A 86 3.19 -8.71 -6.63
C ARG A 86 3.76 -7.73 -7.65
N THR A 87 2.91 -7.07 -8.43
CA THR A 87 3.34 -6.09 -9.43
C THR A 87 4.03 -4.90 -8.79
N VAL A 88 3.42 -4.35 -7.73
CA VAL A 88 4.00 -3.25 -6.95
C VAL A 88 5.35 -3.65 -6.34
N PHE A 89 5.47 -4.87 -5.81
CA PHE A 89 6.72 -5.40 -5.30
C PHE A 89 7.81 -5.48 -6.38
N CYS A 90 7.50 -6.05 -7.55
CA CYS A 90 8.47 -6.15 -8.64
C CYS A 90 8.91 -4.77 -9.17
N GLN A 91 7.99 -3.80 -9.24
CA GLN A 91 8.33 -2.41 -9.58
C GLN A 91 9.31 -1.81 -8.58
N LEU A 92 9.06 -1.98 -7.28
CA LEU A 92 9.96 -1.51 -6.23
C LEU A 92 11.32 -2.20 -6.30
N LEU A 93 11.34 -3.52 -6.47
CA LEU A 93 12.57 -4.31 -6.57
C LEU A 93 13.45 -3.81 -7.72
N GLY A 94 12.87 -3.57 -8.89
CA GLY A 94 13.60 -3.02 -10.03
C GLY A 94 14.24 -1.66 -9.74
N LYS A 95 13.53 -0.77 -9.02
CA LYS A 95 14.09 0.52 -8.57
C LYS A 95 15.25 0.34 -7.59
N CYS A 96 15.10 -0.56 -6.61
CA CYS A 96 16.17 -0.85 -5.64
C CYS A 96 17.41 -1.41 -6.33
N GLN A 97 17.24 -2.32 -7.28
CA GLN A 97 18.35 -2.90 -8.07
C GLN A 97 19.06 -1.83 -8.90
N ALA A 98 18.31 -0.96 -9.56
CA ALA A 98 18.88 0.16 -10.33
C ALA A 98 19.67 1.13 -9.44
N GLU A 99 19.14 1.47 -8.27
CA GLU A 99 19.81 2.36 -7.31
C GLU A 99 21.10 1.74 -6.76
N VAL A 100 21.09 0.44 -6.43
CA VAL A 100 22.29 -0.28 -5.98
C VAL A 100 23.34 -0.32 -7.09
N ALA A 101 22.94 -0.62 -8.34
CA ALA A 101 23.86 -0.61 -9.48
C ALA A 101 24.47 0.77 -9.72
N ALA A 102 23.68 1.84 -9.65
CA ALA A 102 24.15 3.22 -9.80
C ALA A 102 25.14 3.65 -8.71
N ARG A 103 24.97 3.15 -7.47
CA ARG A 103 25.92 3.37 -6.37
C ARG A 103 27.18 2.52 -6.50
N GLY A 104 27.06 1.29 -6.99
CA GLY A 104 28.19 0.38 -7.22
C GLY A 104 29.13 0.81 -8.35
N GLY A 105 28.62 1.56 -9.33
CA GLY A 105 29.41 2.15 -10.43
C GLY A 105 30.11 3.48 -10.10
N ARG A 106 29.84 4.07 -8.92
CA ARG A 106 30.62 5.20 -8.38
C ARG A 106 31.79 4.65 -7.56
N LYS A 107 32.76 4.06 -8.24
CA LYS A 107 34.09 3.75 -7.71
C LYS A 107 35.13 4.32 -8.66
#